data_AF-A0A7S2U2Y8-F1
#
_entry.id   AF-A0A7S2U2Y8-F1
#
_cell.length_a   1.000
_cell.length_b   1.000
_cell.length_c   1.000
_cell.angle_alpha   90.00
_cell.angle_beta   90.00
_cell.angle_gamma   90.00
#
_symmetry.space_group_name_H-M   'P 1'
#
loop_
_entity.id
_entity.type
_entity.pdbx_description
1 polymer ?
#
loop_
_entity_poly.entity_id
_entity_poly.type
_entity_poly.pdbx_seq_one_letter_code
_entity_poly.pdbx_strand_id
1 'polypeptide(L)'
;KLAQNEGVTVCVVEKGGEIGSHILSGNVFDPIALNELIPDWEEKGAPLETQVTEDKFYYLTESSAIPCPVPPTLHNDGNYIISLGALSQWLPQQDGELRGGV
;
A
#
# COMPACT_ATOMS: atom_id res chain seq x y z
N LYS A 1 -16.82 19.58 3.10
CA LYS A 1 -15.97 20.77 3.32
C LYS A 1 -15.34 20.65 4.70
N LEU A 2 -14.30 19.83 4.85
CA LEU A 2 -13.40 19.98 5.99
C LEU A 2 -12.54 21.20 5.61
N ALA A 3 -12.92 22.34 6.18
CA ALA A 3 -12.24 23.60 5.99
C ALA A 3 -10.81 23.50 6.54
N GLN A 4 -9.91 24.28 5.95
CA GLN A 4 -8.55 24.59 6.41
C GLN A 4 -8.41 24.40 7.93
N ASN A 5 -7.75 23.33 8.34
CA ASN A 5 -7.79 22.87 9.72
C ASN A 5 -6.49 23.21 10.43
N GLU A 6 -6.23 24.50 10.60
CA GLU A 6 -5.18 24.96 11.51
C GLU A 6 -5.66 24.69 12.95
N GLY A 7 -5.09 23.67 13.59
CA GLY A 7 -5.27 23.40 15.03
C GLY A 7 -6.00 22.11 15.41
N VAL A 8 -6.20 21.15 14.49
CA VAL A 8 -6.75 19.84 14.86
C VAL A 8 -5.65 18.84 15.15
N THR A 9 -5.61 18.39 16.40
CA THR A 9 -4.78 17.28 16.84
C THR A 9 -5.46 15.97 16.52
N VAL A 10 -4.75 15.11 15.78
CA VAL A 10 -5.18 13.74 15.47
C VAL A 10 -4.21 12.78 16.15
N CYS A 11 -4.75 11.75 16.80
CA CYS A 11 -3.97 10.66 17.38
C CYS A 11 -4.27 9.36 16.63
N VAL A 12 -3.22 8.67 16.19
CA VAL A 12 -3.30 7.34 15.60
C VAL A 12 -2.78 6.34 16.62
N VAL A 13 -3.60 5.35 16.96
CA VAL A 13 -3.26 4.30 17.92
C VAL A 13 -3.15 2.97 17.18
N GLU A 14 -2.00 2.31 17.32
CA GLU A 14 -1.73 0.97 16.80
C GLU A 14 -1.46 0.02 17.96
N LYS A 15 -1.95 -1.22 17.86
CA LYS A 15 -1.74 -2.27 18.86
C LYS A 15 -0.34 -2.90 18.74
N GLY A 16 0.21 -2.91 17.53
CA GLY A 16 1.54 -3.40 17.20
C GLY A 16 2.64 -2.69 17.97
N GLY A 17 3.75 -3.39 18.22
CA GLY A 17 4.94 -2.77 18.80
C GLY A 17 5.56 -1.71 17.88
N GLU A 18 5.24 -1.79 16.59
CA GLU A 18 5.58 -0.83 15.55
C GLU A 18 4.39 -0.67 14.60
N ILE A 19 4.30 0.48 13.92
CA ILE A 19 3.27 0.71 12.91
C ILE A 19 3.38 -0.37 11.82
N GLY A 20 2.26 -0.99 11.45
CA GLY A 20 2.22 -2.03 10.44
C GLY A 20 2.65 -3.43 10.91
N SER A 21 3.06 -3.64 12.17
CA SER A 21 3.55 -4.95 12.63
C SER A 21 2.48 -6.05 12.66
N HIS A 22 1.19 -5.68 12.61
CA HIS A 22 0.07 -6.62 12.52
C HIS A 22 -0.52 -6.74 11.10
N ILE A 23 0.09 -6.08 10.12
CA ILE A 23 -0.34 -6.17 8.72
C ILE A 23 0.33 -7.39 8.07
N LEU A 24 -0.48 -8.28 7.52
CA LEU A 24 -0.04 -9.39 6.68
C LEU A 24 -0.76 -9.30 5.33
N SER A 25 -0.01 -9.07 4.25
CA SER A 25 -0.56 -8.94 2.90
C SER A 25 0.48 -9.29 1.84
N GLY A 26 0.08 -10.00 0.79
CA GLY A 26 0.86 -10.17 -0.45
C GLY A 26 0.52 -9.10 -1.49
N ASN A 27 0.38 -7.86 -1.04
CA ASN A 27 -0.38 -6.79 -1.70
C ASN A 27 0.06 -6.47 -3.13
N VAL A 28 -0.92 -6.31 -4.02
CA VAL A 28 -0.78 -5.56 -5.28
C VAL A 28 -1.47 -4.21 -5.08
N PHE A 29 -0.71 -3.13 -5.20
CA PHE A 29 -1.10 -1.78 -4.82
C PHE A 29 -1.35 -0.92 -6.05
N ASP A 30 -2.53 -0.32 -6.12
CA ASP A 30 -2.87 0.72 -7.08
C ASP A 30 -2.39 2.08 -6.56
N PRO A 31 -1.45 2.76 -7.25
CA PRO A 31 -0.86 4.01 -6.77
C PRO A 31 -1.81 5.21 -6.85
N ILE A 32 -3.00 5.12 -7.46
CA ILE A 32 -3.89 6.29 -7.65
C ILE A 32 -4.14 7.07 -6.35
N ALA A 33 -4.48 6.38 -5.25
CA ALA A 33 -4.74 7.04 -3.98
C ALA A 33 -3.47 7.69 -3.39
N LEU A 34 -2.30 7.08 -3.60
CA LEU A 34 -1.03 7.62 -3.14
C LEU A 34 -0.59 8.82 -4.00
N ASN A 35 -0.83 8.78 -5.31
CA ASN A 35 -0.62 9.90 -6.24
C ASN A 35 -1.46 11.12 -5.85
N GLU A 36 -2.69 10.92 -5.38
CA GLU A 36 -3.55 12.01 -4.91
C GLU A 36 -3.10 12.54 -3.54
N LEU A 37 -2.74 11.65 -2.62
CA LEU A 37 -2.40 12.02 -1.24
C LEU A 37 -1.00 12.64 -1.12
N ILE A 38 -0.01 12.07 -1.81
CA ILE A 38 1.41 12.44 -1.73
C ILE A 38 2.00 12.36 -3.16
N PRO A 39 1.77 13.35 -4.03
CA PRO A 39 2.14 13.26 -5.45
C PRO A 39 3.63 13.03 -5.73
N ASP A 40 4.49 13.38 -4.78
CA ASP A 40 5.95 13.28 -4.81
C ASP A 40 6.48 12.07 -4.00
N TRP A 41 5.65 11.04 -3.80
CA TRP A 41 6.00 9.85 -3.01
C TRP A 41 7.25 9.11 -3.52
N GLU A 42 7.50 9.11 -4.83
CA GLU A 42 8.68 8.48 -5.43
C GLU A 42 9.96 9.16 -4.95
N GLU A 43 10.02 10.49 -4.98
CA GLU A 43 11.17 11.28 -4.53
C GLU A 43 11.36 11.19 -3.01
N LYS A 44 10.26 10.99 -2.28
CA LYS A 44 10.24 10.76 -0.82
C LYS A 44 10.59 9.31 -0.42
N GLY A 45 10.90 8.46 -1.39
CA GLY A 45 11.37 7.10 -1.14
C GLY A 45 10.30 6.16 -0.60
N ALA A 46 9.06 6.25 -1.10
CA ALA A 46 8.04 5.27 -0.74
C ALA A 46 8.47 3.85 -1.17
N PRO A 47 8.11 2.81 -0.40
CA PRO A 47 8.57 1.44 -0.65
C PRO A 47 7.78 0.72 -1.76
N LEU A 48 7.63 1.37 -2.93
CA LEU A 48 6.97 0.88 -4.13
C LEU A 48 8.01 0.62 -5.23
N GLU A 49 8.82 -0.43 -5.06
CA GLU A 49 9.96 -0.69 -5.96
C GLU A 49 9.68 -1.68 -7.09
N THR A 50 8.67 -2.55 -6.92
CA THR A 50 8.41 -3.67 -7.84
C THR A 50 7.13 -3.44 -8.62
N GLN A 51 7.24 -2.93 -9.84
CA GLN A 51 6.09 -2.82 -10.75
C GLN A 51 5.62 -4.20 -11.22
N VAL A 52 4.30 -4.39 -11.35
CA VAL A 52 3.73 -5.62 -11.92
C VAL A 52 4.08 -5.69 -13.41
N THR A 53 4.59 -6.85 -13.84
CA THR A 53 4.99 -7.10 -15.23
C THR A 53 4.11 -8.12 -15.96
N GLU A 54 3.50 -9.03 -15.22
CA GLU A 54 2.62 -10.05 -15.76
C GLU A 54 1.53 -10.44 -14.76
N ASP A 55 0.32 -10.67 -15.28
CA ASP A 55 -0.78 -11.27 -14.54
C ASP A 55 -0.98 -12.71 -15.01
N LYS A 56 -1.14 -13.63 -14.04
CA LYS A 56 -1.42 -15.04 -14.32
C LYS A 56 -2.58 -15.53 -13.48
N PHE A 57 -3.55 -16.17 -14.14
CA PHE A 57 -4.71 -16.75 -13.49
C PHE A 57 -4.78 -18.25 -13.77
N TYR A 58 -4.96 -19.05 -12.72
CA TYR A 58 -4.97 -20.50 -12.80
C TYR A 58 -6.17 -21.08 -12.06
N TYR A 59 -6.79 -22.09 -12.66
CA TYR A 59 -7.70 -22.99 -11.98
C TYR A 59 -6.93 -24.20 -11.45
N LEU A 60 -6.96 -24.41 -10.14
CA LEU A 60 -6.22 -25.48 -9.46
C LEU A 60 -7.11 -26.70 -9.23
N THR A 61 -6.59 -27.88 -9.56
CA THR A 61 -7.10 -29.18 -9.12
C THR A 61 -6.12 -29.80 -8.12
N GLU A 62 -6.45 -30.97 -7.56
CA GLU A 62 -5.56 -31.67 -6.62
C GLU A 62 -4.15 -31.91 -7.20
N SER A 63 -4.04 -32.16 -8.51
CA SER A 63 -2.78 -32.58 -9.14
C SER A 63 -2.31 -31.67 -10.29
N SER A 64 -3.05 -30.60 -10.63
CA SER A 64 -2.71 -29.78 -11.78
C SER A 64 -3.17 -28.32 -11.67
N ALA A 65 -2.49 -27.43 -12.40
CA ALA A 65 -2.82 -26.02 -12.56
C ALA A 65 -3.16 -25.75 -14.02
N ILE A 66 -4.39 -25.33 -14.28
CA ILE A 66 -4.90 -25.07 -15.63
C ILE A 66 -4.86 -23.56 -15.86
N PRO A 67 -4.07 -23.04 -16.83
CA PRO A 67 -4.04 -21.61 -17.11
C PRO A 67 -5.40 -21.15 -17.64
N CYS A 68 -5.83 -19.98 -17.19
CA CYS A 68 -7.08 -19.34 -17.59
C CYS A 68 -6.80 -17.90 -18.05
N PRO A 69 -7.65 -17.35 -18.94
CA PRO A 69 -7.60 -15.92 -19.25
C PRO A 69 -7.75 -15.10 -17.97
N VAL A 70 -6.93 -14.07 -17.81
CA VAL A 70 -7.05 -13.13 -16.71
C VAL A 70 -8.34 -12.32 -16.90
N PRO A 71 -9.28 -12.31 -15.93
CA PRO A 71 -10.46 -11.46 -16.00
C PRO A 71 -10.07 -9.97 -16.10
N PRO A 72 -10.82 -9.14 -16.85
CA PRO A 72 -10.47 -7.73 -17.04
C PRO A 72 -10.30 -6.93 -15.74
N THR A 73 -11.03 -7.29 -14.68
CA THR A 73 -10.96 -6.64 -13.37
C THR A 73 -9.73 -7.02 -12.54
N LEU A 74 -8.94 -7.99 -13.00
CA LEU A 74 -7.72 -8.44 -12.33
C LEU A 74 -6.44 -8.02 -13.06
N HIS A 75 -6.55 -7.15 -14.07
CA HIS A 75 -5.37 -6.54 -14.70
C HIS A 75 -4.72 -5.54 -13.75
N ASN A 76 -3.40 -5.66 -13.62
CA ASN A 76 -2.61 -4.86 -12.69
C ASN A 76 -1.59 -3.94 -13.40
N ASP A 77 -1.87 -3.57 -14.65
CA ASP A 77 -1.06 -2.61 -15.39
C ASP A 77 -0.90 -1.30 -14.61
N GLY A 78 0.34 -0.92 -14.29
CA GLY A 78 0.64 0.29 -13.51
C GLY A 78 0.62 0.09 -11.99
N ASN A 79 0.30 -1.10 -11.49
CA ASN A 79 0.32 -1.41 -10.05
C ASN A 79 1.69 -1.91 -9.59
N TYR A 80 1.88 -1.96 -8.26
CA TYR A 80 3.11 -2.39 -7.61
C TYR A 80 2.89 -3.57 -6.68
N ILE A 81 3.83 -4.51 -6.64
CA ILE A 81 3.90 -5.56 -5.62
C ILE A 81 4.66 -4.98 -4.43
N ILE A 82 4.00 -4.91 -3.26
CA ILE A 82 4.57 -4.24 -2.09
C ILE A 82 4.43 -5.01 -0.78
N SER A 83 5.28 -4.63 0.18
CA SER A 83 4.98 -4.87 1.59
C SER A 83 4.12 -3.73 2.13
N LEU A 84 2.84 -4.02 2.41
CA LEU A 84 1.94 -3.03 3.00
C LEU A 84 2.39 -2.60 4.41
N GLY A 85 3.10 -3.48 5.13
CA GLY A 85 3.73 -3.13 6.40
C GLY A 85 4.81 -2.05 6.23
N ALA A 86 5.68 -2.19 5.23
CA ALA A 86 6.70 -1.19 4.93
C ALA A 86 6.07 0.15 4.51
N LEU A 87 5.04 0.12 3.65
CA LEU A 87 4.29 1.33 3.29
C LEU A 87 3.66 2.00 4.52
N SER A 88 3.08 1.20 5.43
CA SER A 88 2.47 1.70 6.67
C SER A 88 3.49 2.30 7.63
N GLN A 89 4.72 1.80 7.66
CA GLN A 89 5.83 2.39 8.43
C GLN A 89 6.34 3.70 7.81
N TRP A 90 6.29 3.80 6.50
CA TRP A 90 6.74 4.98 5.75
C TRP A 90 5.74 6.14 5.79
N LEU A 91 4.44 5.87 5.77
CA LEU A 91 3.38 6.91 5.76
C LEU A 91 3.50 7.93 6.91
N PRO A 92 3.74 7.52 8.18
CA PRO A 92 3.94 8.44 9.29
C PRO A 92 5.15 9.37 9.15
N GLN A 93 6.14 9.00 8.33
CA GLN A 93 7.34 9.81 8.14
C GLN A 93 7.09 10.99 7.20
N GLN A 94 5.97 10.98 6.47
CA GLN A 94 5.62 12.01 5.49
C GLN A 94 5.01 13.24 6.16
N ASP A 95 4.48 13.07 7.37
CA ASP A 95 3.99 14.16 8.20
C ASP A 95 5.05 14.49 9.26
N GLY A 96 5.76 15.60 9.05
CA GLY A 96 6.90 16.02 9.87
C GLY A 96 6.58 16.30 11.34
N GLU A 97 5.30 16.22 11.74
CA GLU A 97 4.83 16.47 13.10
C GLU A 97 4.34 15.22 13.85
N LEU A 98 4.39 14.02 13.25
CA LEU A 98 4.00 12.79 13.93
C LEU A 98 5.00 12.46 15.05
N ARG A 99 4.67 12.90 16.26
CA ARG A 99 5.39 12.58 17.49
C ARG A 99 5.01 11.17 17.93
N GLY A 100 5.94 10.23 17.76
CA GLY A 100 5.85 8.91 18.38
C GLY A 100 5.87 9.03 19.89
N GLY A 101 4.69 9.04 20.51
CA GLY A 101 4.52 8.92 21.95
C GLY A 101 4.32 7.45 22.31
N VAL A 102 5.24 6.91 23.11
CA VAL A 102 4.98 5.71 23.92
C VAL A 102 4.35 6.16 25.23
#